data_AF-A0A7C1MDD6-F1
#
_entry.id   AF-A0A7C1MDD6-F1
#
_cell.length_a   1.000
_cell.length_b   1.000
_cell.length_c   1.000
_cell.angle_alpha   90.00
_cell.angle_beta   90.00
_cell.angle_gamma   90.00
#
_symmetry.space_group_name_H-M   'P 1'
#
loop_
_entity.id
_entity.type
_entity.pdbx_description
1 polymer ?
#
loop_
_entity_poly.entity_id
_entity_poly.type
_entity_poly.pdbx_seq_one_letter_code
_entity_poly.pdbx_strand_id
1 'polypeptide(L)'
;ASIPPAAGQGTPLWEYWSGPVAAATWAMEVVGDTEIRTCETCKKLETTPGKGLTYKHRDMSDSIYNDLEDLVNGVTPMTWQNLNRVSAPPGVLVDDTVIAAIRKRPLDSRPTMIRKLAGEIAYTRLVEQGRLLTQMLRSGVKEPNVSNLQSAKAVVNDAIDHLQVELDQLDNEIKTRQAIAKLTIQRIVGAEEREIQNTRAPSRAKPTGLNSLGQP
;
A
#
# COMPACT_ATOMS: atom_id res chain seq x y z
N ALA A 1 -13.63 28.11 -25.55
CA ALA A 1 -13.52 27.00 -26.52
C ALA A 1 -13.37 25.71 -25.72
N SER A 2 -14.29 24.77 -25.90
CA SER A 2 -14.22 23.43 -25.29
C SER A 2 -13.07 22.67 -25.94
N ILE A 3 -12.06 22.32 -25.15
CA ILE A 3 -10.95 21.49 -25.60
C ILE A 3 -11.54 20.08 -25.83
N PRO A 4 -11.40 19.49 -27.03
CA PRO A 4 -11.84 18.11 -27.25
C PRO A 4 -11.11 17.19 -26.27
N PRO A 5 -11.75 16.11 -25.76
CA PRO A 5 -11.07 15.16 -24.90
C PRO A 5 -9.80 14.70 -25.61
N ALA A 6 -8.64 14.96 -25.01
CA ALA A 6 -7.38 14.50 -25.55
C ALA A 6 -7.49 12.99 -25.79
N ALA A 7 -7.01 12.53 -26.95
CA ALA A 7 -6.80 11.10 -27.19
C ALA A 7 -5.77 10.64 -26.15
N GLY A 8 -6.25 10.21 -24.98
CA GLY A 8 -5.43 10.06 -23.76
C GLY A 8 -4.47 8.88 -23.77
N GLN A 9 -4.39 8.13 -24.88
CA GLN A 9 -3.46 7.05 -25.07
C GLN A 9 -2.02 7.57 -24.94
N GLY A 10 -1.28 7.05 -23.96
CA GLY A 10 0.10 7.47 -23.65
C GLY A 10 0.23 8.55 -22.57
N THR A 11 -0.86 8.97 -21.93
CA THR A 11 -0.79 9.82 -20.73
C THR A 11 -0.75 8.98 -19.45
N PRO A 12 -0.06 9.42 -18.37
CA PRO A 12 -0.04 8.69 -17.10
C PRO A 12 -1.43 8.38 -16.52
N LEU A 13 -2.44 9.18 -16.83
CA LEU A 13 -3.83 8.92 -16.38
C LEU A 13 -4.40 7.61 -16.96
N TRP A 14 -4.06 7.29 -18.22
CA TRP A 14 -4.51 6.07 -18.89
C TRP A 14 -3.80 4.80 -18.42
N GLU A 15 -2.68 4.94 -17.70
CA GLU A 15 -1.98 3.81 -17.09
C GLU A 15 -2.72 3.31 -15.83
N TYR A 16 -3.43 4.20 -15.14
CA TYR A 16 -4.07 3.91 -13.86
C TYR A 16 -5.59 3.76 -13.92
N TRP A 17 -6.26 4.39 -14.90
CA TRP A 17 -7.70 4.29 -15.07
C TRP A 17 -8.08 4.06 -16.52
N SER A 18 -9.06 3.19 -16.76
CA SER A 18 -9.60 2.88 -18.09
C SER A 18 -10.41 4.03 -18.71
N GLY A 19 -10.59 5.13 -17.99
CA GLY A 19 -11.30 6.31 -18.45
C GLY A 19 -11.70 7.25 -17.31
N PRO A 20 -12.34 8.39 -17.64
CA PRO A 20 -12.68 9.42 -16.67
C PRO A 20 -13.69 8.94 -15.61
N VAL A 21 -14.62 8.05 -15.99
CA VAL A 21 -15.59 7.48 -15.04
C VAL A 21 -14.89 6.62 -14.00
N ALA A 22 -13.94 5.78 -14.41
CA ALA A 22 -13.17 4.96 -13.48
C ALA A 22 -12.31 5.82 -12.53
N ALA A 23 -11.73 6.91 -13.03
CA ALA A 23 -11.00 7.87 -12.20
C ALA A 23 -11.91 8.57 -11.18
N ALA A 24 -13.11 9.00 -11.60
CA ALA A 24 -14.09 9.63 -10.72
C ALA A 24 -14.60 8.67 -9.64
N THR A 25 -14.94 7.43 -10.01
CA THR A 25 -15.33 6.39 -9.04
C THR A 25 -14.23 6.14 -8.02
N TRP A 26 -12.99 5.98 -8.48
CA TRP A 26 -11.85 5.80 -7.58
C TRP A 26 -11.67 7.00 -6.64
N ALA A 27 -11.79 8.22 -7.15
CA ALA A 27 -11.70 9.44 -6.34
C ALA A 27 -12.77 9.46 -5.24
N MET A 28 -14.03 9.20 -5.57
CA MET A 28 -15.12 9.14 -4.59
C MET A 28 -14.88 8.08 -3.52
N GLU A 29 -14.33 6.92 -3.88
CA GLU A 29 -14.01 5.89 -2.90
C GLU A 29 -12.85 6.26 -1.98
N VAL A 30 -11.93 7.13 -2.41
CA VAL A 30 -10.79 7.58 -1.59
C VAL A 30 -11.19 8.79 -0.76
N VAL A 31 -11.50 9.91 -1.41
CA VAL A 31 -11.72 11.21 -0.74
C VAL A 31 -13.19 11.44 -0.33
N GLY A 32 -14.13 10.67 -0.87
CA GLY A 32 -15.56 10.91 -0.69
C GLY A 32 -16.16 11.81 -1.77
N ASP A 33 -17.42 12.17 -1.58
CA ASP A 33 -18.16 13.06 -2.47
C ASP A 33 -18.93 14.13 -1.69
N THR A 34 -19.09 15.30 -2.29
CA THR A 34 -19.84 16.42 -1.72
C THR A 34 -20.64 17.10 -2.81
N GLU A 35 -21.95 16.94 -2.75
CA GLU A 35 -22.89 17.58 -3.66
C GLU A 35 -23.33 18.93 -3.07
N ILE A 36 -23.06 20.01 -3.82
CA ILE A 36 -23.50 21.36 -3.48
C ILE A 36 -24.59 21.77 -4.47
N ARG A 37 -25.81 21.95 -3.96
CA ARG A 37 -26.95 22.36 -4.79
C ARG A 37 -27.20 23.86 -4.67
N THR A 38 -27.41 24.52 -5.81
CA THR A 38 -27.67 25.98 -5.90
C THR A 38 -29.15 26.36 -5.82
N CYS A 39 -30.06 25.38 -5.67
CA CYS A 39 -31.51 25.63 -5.56
C CYS A 39 -31.90 26.26 -4.21
N GLU A 40 -32.97 27.05 -4.22
CA GLU A 40 -33.46 27.77 -3.04
C GLU A 40 -34.14 26.86 -2.01
N THR A 41 -34.87 25.85 -2.47
CA THR A 41 -35.77 25.01 -1.66
C THR A 41 -35.26 23.58 -1.41
N CYS A 42 -34.04 23.27 -1.83
CA CYS A 42 -33.47 21.93 -1.71
C CYS A 42 -32.49 21.83 -0.54
N LYS A 43 -32.20 20.58 -0.11
CA LYS A 43 -31.06 20.30 0.76
C LYS A 43 -29.79 20.72 0.02
N LYS A 44 -29.11 21.77 0.52
CA LYS A 44 -28.01 22.44 -0.19
C LYS A 44 -26.68 21.68 -0.16
N LEU A 45 -26.56 20.70 0.73
CA LEU A 45 -25.34 19.93 0.94
C LEU A 45 -25.66 18.46 1.22
N GLU A 46 -25.05 17.57 0.47
CA GLU A 46 -25.09 16.13 0.67
C GLU A 46 -23.66 15.59 0.59
N THR A 47 -23.25 14.75 1.55
CA THR A 47 -21.88 14.27 1.65
C THR A 47 -21.85 12.76 1.78
N THR A 48 -20.92 12.14 1.07
CA THR A 48 -20.62 10.71 1.16
C THR A 48 -19.17 10.54 1.61
N PRO A 49 -18.91 9.90 2.77
CA PRO A 49 -17.55 9.68 3.23
C PRO A 49 -16.76 8.75 2.30
N GLY A 50 -15.48 9.06 2.08
CA GLY A 50 -14.53 8.17 1.44
C GLY A 50 -14.09 7.02 2.36
N LYS A 51 -13.50 5.98 1.78
CA LYS A 51 -12.89 4.85 2.50
C LYS A 51 -11.43 5.11 2.87
N GLY A 52 -10.79 6.08 2.22
CA GLY A 52 -9.38 6.44 2.42
C GLY A 52 -8.36 5.49 1.78
N LEU A 53 -7.11 5.95 1.69
CA LEU A 53 -6.01 5.25 1.04
C LEU A 53 -5.55 4.00 1.78
N THR A 54 -5.60 3.96 3.13
CA THR A 54 -5.24 2.75 3.89
C THR A 54 -6.17 1.58 3.57
N TYR A 55 -7.47 1.83 3.45
CA TYR A 55 -8.42 0.81 3.02
C TYR A 55 -8.10 0.33 1.60
N LYS A 56 -7.85 1.27 0.68
CA LYS A 56 -7.48 0.95 -0.71
C LYS A 56 -6.17 0.17 -0.81
N HIS A 57 -5.20 0.46 0.06
CA HIS A 57 -3.93 -0.26 0.10
C HIS A 57 -4.14 -1.74 0.41
N ARG A 58 -4.92 -2.03 1.45
CA ARG A 58 -5.26 -3.42 1.80
C ARG A 58 -5.96 -4.15 0.66
N ASP A 59 -7.03 -3.55 0.14
CA ASP A 59 -7.87 -4.14 -0.91
C ASP A 59 -7.06 -4.43 -2.19
N MET A 60 -6.24 -3.46 -2.61
CA MET A 60 -5.36 -3.62 -3.77
C MET A 60 -4.24 -4.64 -3.52
N SER A 61 -3.67 -4.66 -2.31
CA SER A 61 -2.64 -5.65 -1.94
C SER A 61 -3.19 -7.07 -2.01
N ASP A 62 -4.41 -7.30 -1.53
CA ASP A 62 -5.05 -8.62 -1.57
C ASP A 62 -5.36 -9.05 -3.02
N SER A 63 -5.85 -8.12 -3.85
CA SER A 63 -6.07 -8.39 -5.28
C SER A 63 -4.77 -8.75 -6.00
N ILE A 64 -3.70 -7.97 -5.80
CA ILE A 64 -2.39 -8.21 -6.44
C ILE A 64 -1.76 -9.50 -5.91
N TYR A 65 -1.94 -9.82 -4.63
CA TYR A 65 -1.47 -11.08 -4.05
C TYR A 65 -2.07 -12.28 -4.80
N ASN A 66 -3.39 -12.28 -5.00
CA ASN A 66 -4.08 -13.37 -5.71
C ASN A 66 -3.60 -13.47 -7.17
N ASP A 67 -3.51 -12.34 -7.87
CA ASP A 67 -3.03 -12.32 -9.26
C ASP A 67 -1.57 -12.82 -9.38
N LEU A 68 -0.70 -12.45 -8.44
CA LEU A 68 0.68 -12.96 -8.38
C LEU A 68 0.73 -14.45 -8.05
N GLU A 69 -0.11 -14.94 -7.14
CA GLU A 69 -0.20 -16.35 -6.79
C GLU A 69 -0.63 -17.19 -7.99
N ASP A 70 -1.62 -16.74 -8.76
CA ASP A 70 -2.08 -17.40 -9.98
C ASP A 70 -1.00 -17.44 -11.05
N LEU A 71 -0.25 -16.34 -11.24
CA LEU A 71 0.90 -16.30 -12.14
C LEU A 71 2.01 -17.27 -11.70
N VAL A 72 2.33 -17.29 -10.40
CA VAL A 72 3.38 -18.17 -9.85
C VAL A 72 2.98 -19.63 -9.94
N ASN A 73 1.73 -19.98 -9.68
CA ASN A 73 1.21 -21.35 -9.75
C ASN A 73 0.91 -21.80 -11.19
N GLY A 74 0.93 -20.88 -12.16
CA GLY A 74 0.67 -21.18 -13.56
C GLY A 74 -0.80 -21.32 -13.91
N VAL A 75 -1.71 -20.90 -13.02
CA VAL A 75 -3.16 -20.78 -13.29
C VAL A 75 -3.40 -19.72 -14.37
N THR A 76 -2.71 -18.58 -14.23
CA THR A 76 -2.78 -17.47 -15.18
C THR A 76 -1.54 -17.46 -16.08
N PRO A 77 -1.70 -17.39 -17.41
CA PRO A 77 -0.55 -17.34 -18.32
C PRO A 77 0.22 -16.02 -18.18
N MET A 78 1.54 -16.07 -18.32
CA MET A 78 2.45 -14.91 -18.23
C MET A 78 2.42 -14.04 -19.50
N THR A 79 1.23 -13.60 -19.90
CA THR A 79 1.06 -12.61 -20.98
C THR A 79 1.46 -11.22 -20.50
N TRP A 80 1.82 -10.32 -21.42
CA TRP A 80 2.10 -8.93 -21.09
C TRP A 80 0.96 -8.28 -20.28
N GLN A 81 -0.29 -8.54 -20.64
CA GLN A 81 -1.45 -7.98 -19.94
C GLN A 81 -1.53 -8.44 -18.48
N ASN A 82 -1.29 -9.74 -18.22
CA ASN A 82 -1.38 -10.28 -16.87
C ASN A 82 -0.19 -9.85 -16.00
N LEU A 83 1.00 -9.74 -16.58
CA LEU A 83 2.19 -9.21 -15.91
C LEU A 83 2.05 -7.71 -15.59
N ASN A 84 1.46 -6.94 -16.51
CA ASN A 84 1.18 -5.52 -16.28
C ASN A 84 0.12 -5.31 -15.18
N ARG A 85 -0.85 -6.22 -15.03
CA ARG A 85 -1.85 -6.19 -13.95
C ARG A 85 -1.27 -6.31 -12.54
N VAL A 86 -0.07 -6.85 -12.40
CA VAL A 86 0.67 -6.91 -11.12
C VAL A 86 1.90 -5.99 -11.11
N SER A 87 1.97 -5.01 -12.02
CA SER A 87 3.07 -4.04 -12.09
C SER A 87 2.63 -2.63 -11.66
N ALA A 88 3.54 -1.81 -11.17
CA ALA A 88 3.30 -0.39 -10.88
C ALA A 88 4.30 0.49 -11.66
N PRO A 89 4.17 0.64 -12.99
CA PRO A 89 5.06 1.49 -13.77
C PRO A 89 5.00 2.96 -13.31
N PRO A 90 6.12 3.70 -13.32
CA PRO A 90 7.48 3.25 -13.67
C PRO A 90 8.24 2.59 -12.50
N GLY A 91 7.67 2.56 -11.29
CA GLY A 91 8.40 2.19 -10.06
C GLY A 91 8.66 0.69 -9.89
N VAL A 92 7.72 -0.18 -10.29
CA VAL A 92 7.84 -1.64 -10.16
C VAL A 92 7.35 -2.32 -11.43
N LEU A 93 8.20 -3.12 -12.07
CA LEU A 93 7.83 -3.95 -13.22
C LEU A 93 7.96 -5.42 -12.83
N VAL A 94 6.88 -6.17 -13.04
CA VAL A 94 6.86 -7.62 -12.85
C VAL A 94 6.88 -8.26 -14.23
N ASP A 95 7.95 -9.00 -14.52
CA ASP A 95 8.14 -9.75 -15.75
C ASP A 95 8.24 -11.27 -15.48
N ASP A 96 8.46 -12.05 -16.53
CA ASP A 96 8.65 -13.49 -16.45
C ASP A 96 9.85 -13.89 -15.58
N THR A 97 10.89 -13.06 -15.55
CA THR A 97 12.10 -13.26 -14.74
C THR A 97 11.79 -13.11 -13.25
N VAL A 98 10.98 -12.11 -12.86
CA VAL A 98 10.49 -11.94 -11.49
C VAL A 98 9.66 -13.15 -11.07
N ILE A 99 8.72 -13.59 -11.90
CA ILE A 99 7.88 -14.77 -11.59
C ILE A 99 8.75 -16.03 -11.45
N ALA A 100 9.71 -16.23 -12.35
CA ALA A 100 10.64 -17.35 -12.29
C ALA A 100 11.52 -17.31 -11.03
N ALA A 101 11.94 -16.12 -10.58
CA ALA A 101 12.69 -15.94 -9.35
C ALA A 101 11.86 -16.31 -8.11
N ILE A 102 10.57 -15.95 -8.08
CA ILE A 102 9.64 -16.33 -7.00
C ILE A 102 9.43 -17.85 -6.98
N ARG A 103 9.26 -18.48 -8.14
CA ARG A 103 9.08 -19.94 -8.27
C ARG A 103 10.27 -20.74 -7.72
N LYS A 104 11.50 -20.18 -7.79
CA LYS A 104 12.73 -20.81 -7.28
C LYS A 104 12.87 -20.73 -5.74
N ARG A 105 11.99 -20.00 -5.04
CA ARG A 105 12.06 -19.89 -3.58
C ARG A 105 11.46 -21.12 -2.88
N PRO A 106 11.88 -21.41 -1.63
CA PRO A 106 11.25 -22.45 -0.82
C PRO A 106 9.74 -22.22 -0.69
N LEU A 107 8.96 -23.29 -0.81
CA LEU A 107 7.49 -23.24 -0.79
C LEU A 107 6.94 -22.53 0.44
N ASP A 108 7.53 -22.74 1.61
CA ASP A 108 7.08 -22.14 2.88
C ASP A 108 7.29 -20.61 2.92
N SER A 109 8.33 -20.12 2.26
CA SER A 109 8.68 -18.68 2.25
C SER A 109 7.99 -17.91 1.12
N ARG A 110 7.50 -18.62 0.10
CA ARG A 110 6.98 -18.04 -1.14
C ARG A 110 5.72 -17.19 -0.92
N PRO A 111 4.69 -17.62 -0.16
CA PRO A 111 3.51 -16.79 0.11
C PRO A 111 3.86 -15.47 0.81
N THR A 112 4.79 -15.51 1.76
CA THR A 112 5.26 -14.31 2.47
C THR A 112 5.96 -13.34 1.52
N MET A 113 6.76 -13.85 0.58
CA MET A 113 7.42 -13.02 -0.44
C MET A 113 6.41 -12.37 -1.38
N ILE A 114 5.44 -13.14 -1.87
CA ILE A 114 4.37 -12.64 -2.76
C ILE A 114 3.57 -11.55 -2.04
N ARG A 115 3.20 -11.76 -0.77
CA ARG A 115 2.45 -10.79 0.03
C ARG A 115 3.21 -9.47 0.23
N LYS A 116 4.52 -9.53 0.46
CA LYS A 116 5.36 -8.33 0.56
C LYS A 116 5.41 -7.59 -0.76
N LEU A 117 5.71 -8.29 -1.85
CA LEU A 117 5.75 -7.71 -3.19
C LEU A 117 4.41 -7.07 -3.57
N ALA A 118 3.29 -7.75 -3.32
CA ALA A 118 1.96 -7.22 -3.57
C ALA A 118 1.68 -5.92 -2.80
N GLY A 119 2.07 -5.87 -1.52
CA GLY A 119 1.94 -4.67 -0.70
C GLY A 119 2.79 -3.49 -1.18
N GLU A 120 3.99 -3.76 -1.69
CA GLU A 120 4.89 -2.75 -2.27
C GLU A 120 4.35 -2.21 -3.60
N ILE A 121 3.90 -3.10 -4.50
CA ILE A 121 3.25 -2.70 -5.77
C ILE A 121 2.00 -1.87 -5.50
N ALA A 122 1.14 -2.31 -4.58
CA ALA A 122 -0.07 -1.58 -4.21
C ALA A 122 0.25 -0.18 -3.69
N TYR A 123 1.24 -0.06 -2.81
CA TYR A 123 1.70 1.23 -2.32
C TYR A 123 2.18 2.15 -3.46
N THR A 124 3.05 1.65 -4.35
CA THR A 124 3.55 2.43 -5.49
C THR A 124 2.41 2.91 -6.39
N ARG A 125 1.41 2.07 -6.67
CA ARG A 125 0.23 2.46 -7.45
C ARG A 125 -0.56 3.57 -6.78
N LEU A 126 -0.81 3.44 -5.48
CA LEU A 126 -1.63 4.41 -4.74
C LEU A 126 -0.95 5.78 -4.63
N VAL A 127 0.38 5.82 -4.47
CA VAL A 127 1.13 7.08 -4.46
C VAL A 127 0.99 7.81 -5.79
N GLU A 128 1.15 7.12 -6.91
CA GLU A 128 0.97 7.74 -8.24
C GLU A 128 -0.48 8.12 -8.51
N GLN A 129 -1.45 7.26 -8.16
CA GLN A 129 -2.87 7.60 -8.27
C GLN A 129 -3.25 8.81 -7.41
N GLY A 130 -2.74 8.92 -6.19
CA GLY A 130 -2.96 10.07 -5.32
C GLY A 130 -2.35 11.36 -5.87
N ARG A 131 -1.14 11.29 -6.44
CA ARG A 131 -0.49 12.43 -7.11
C ARG A 131 -1.30 12.89 -8.33
N LEU A 132 -1.73 11.94 -9.17
CA LEU A 132 -2.55 12.22 -10.34
C LEU A 132 -3.92 12.79 -9.94
N LEU A 133 -4.57 12.24 -8.91
CA LEU A 133 -5.82 12.77 -8.38
C LEU A 133 -5.66 14.21 -7.88
N THR A 134 -4.59 14.50 -7.15
CA THR A 134 -4.28 15.88 -6.71
C THR A 134 -4.20 16.84 -7.91
N GLN A 135 -3.52 16.44 -8.99
CA GLN A 135 -3.43 17.24 -10.21
C GLN A 135 -4.79 17.40 -10.91
N MET A 136 -5.61 16.35 -10.94
CA MET A 136 -6.97 16.39 -11.48
C MET A 136 -7.85 17.35 -10.69
N LEU A 137 -7.87 17.25 -9.36
CA LEU A 137 -8.66 18.13 -8.48
C LEU A 137 -8.24 19.60 -8.62
N ARG A 138 -6.93 19.89 -8.62
CA ARG A 138 -6.40 21.25 -8.85
C ARG A 138 -6.78 21.82 -10.21
N SER A 139 -6.91 20.96 -11.22
CA SER A 139 -7.37 21.38 -12.55
C SER A 139 -8.89 21.60 -12.56
N GLY A 140 -9.65 20.73 -11.89
CA GLY A 140 -11.10 20.84 -11.73
C GLY A 140 -11.55 22.10 -11.01
N VAL A 141 -10.81 22.58 -10.00
CA VAL A 141 -11.08 23.85 -9.30
C VAL A 141 -11.08 25.06 -10.23
N LYS A 142 -10.38 24.98 -11.38
CA LYS A 142 -10.29 26.06 -12.37
C LYS A 142 -11.47 26.07 -13.36
N GLU A 143 -12.34 25.08 -13.30
CA GLU A 143 -13.55 25.03 -14.11
C GLU A 143 -14.52 26.15 -13.66
N PRO A 144 -15.08 26.97 -14.56
CA PRO A 144 -15.87 28.15 -14.20
C PRO A 144 -17.02 27.93 -13.21
N ASN A 145 -17.74 26.81 -13.31
CA ASN A 145 -18.87 26.50 -12.42
C ASN A 145 -18.38 26.18 -10.99
N VAL A 146 -17.17 25.63 -10.86
CA VAL A 146 -16.52 25.42 -9.55
C VAL A 146 -15.83 26.70 -9.07
N SER A 147 -15.10 27.38 -9.95
CA SER A 147 -14.27 28.52 -9.59
C SER A 147 -15.07 29.78 -9.20
N ASN A 148 -16.34 29.86 -9.57
CA ASN A 148 -17.21 30.96 -9.15
C ASN A 148 -17.89 30.69 -7.80
N LEU A 149 -17.79 29.48 -7.26
CA LEU A 149 -18.44 29.06 -6.02
C LEU A 149 -17.41 28.81 -4.91
N GLN A 150 -17.33 29.74 -3.94
CA GLN A 150 -16.31 29.68 -2.89
C GLN A 150 -16.42 28.43 -2.00
N SER A 151 -17.64 27.94 -1.75
CA SER A 151 -17.86 26.69 -1.00
C SER A 151 -17.31 25.47 -1.74
N ALA A 152 -17.46 25.39 -3.06
CA ALA A 152 -16.92 24.30 -3.86
C ALA A 152 -15.38 24.31 -3.87
N LYS A 153 -14.75 25.50 -3.97
CA LYS A 153 -13.29 25.62 -3.84
C LYS A 153 -12.78 25.11 -2.49
N ALA A 154 -13.46 25.49 -1.41
CA ALA A 154 -13.08 25.09 -0.07
C ALA A 154 -13.12 23.56 0.09
N VAL A 155 -14.19 22.92 -0.39
CA VAL A 155 -14.34 21.46 -0.37
C VAL A 155 -13.23 20.76 -1.16
N VAL A 156 -12.90 21.24 -2.37
CA VAL A 156 -11.85 20.58 -3.17
C VAL A 156 -10.46 20.78 -2.54
N ASN A 157 -10.18 21.95 -1.97
CA ASN A 157 -8.91 22.19 -1.27
C ASN A 157 -8.79 21.30 -0.03
N ASP A 158 -9.85 21.18 0.77
CA ASP A 158 -9.90 20.28 1.93
C ASP A 158 -9.68 18.82 1.53
N ALA A 159 -10.30 18.37 0.42
CA ALA A 159 -10.08 17.03 -0.12
C ALA A 159 -8.62 16.81 -0.58
N ILE A 160 -7.97 17.82 -1.17
CA ILE A 160 -6.55 17.76 -1.56
C ILE A 160 -5.66 17.67 -0.32
N ASP A 161 -5.93 18.47 0.71
CA ASP A 161 -5.14 18.51 1.94
C ASP A 161 -5.28 17.18 2.70
N HIS A 162 -6.51 16.65 2.83
CA HIS A 162 -6.76 15.32 3.40
C HIS A 162 -6.06 14.22 2.61
N LEU A 163 -6.10 14.24 1.27
CA LEU A 163 -5.41 13.26 0.45
C LEU A 163 -3.88 13.27 0.67
N GLN A 164 -3.28 14.45 0.83
CA GLN A 164 -1.84 14.57 1.13
C GLN A 164 -1.51 13.99 2.52
N VAL A 165 -2.33 14.29 3.52
CA VAL A 165 -2.17 13.72 4.87
C VAL A 165 -2.29 12.20 4.83
N GLU A 166 -3.25 11.63 4.09
CA GLU A 166 -3.39 10.18 3.95
C GLU A 166 -2.20 9.53 3.24
N LEU A 167 -1.64 10.17 2.21
CA LEU A 167 -0.42 9.68 1.54
C LEU A 167 0.77 9.62 2.50
N ASP A 168 0.96 10.68 3.30
CA ASP A 168 2.03 10.73 4.30
C ASP A 168 1.79 9.70 5.42
N GLN A 169 0.54 9.49 5.84
CA GLN A 169 0.18 8.46 6.81
C GLN A 169 0.48 7.06 6.28
N LEU A 170 0.12 6.77 5.02
CA LEU A 170 0.37 5.47 4.40
C LEU A 170 1.87 5.16 4.32
N ASP A 171 2.69 6.14 3.92
CA ASP A 171 4.14 6.01 3.88
C ASP A 171 4.74 5.73 5.27
N ASN A 172 4.31 6.51 6.27
CA ASN A 172 4.75 6.33 7.65
C ASN A 172 4.30 4.98 8.23
N GLU A 173 3.09 4.53 7.93
CA GLU A 173 2.54 3.26 8.39
C GLU A 173 3.38 2.09 7.88
N ILE A 174 3.71 2.08 6.58
CA ILE A 174 4.50 0.99 5.98
C ILE A 174 5.92 0.96 6.57
N LYS A 175 6.60 2.11 6.66
CA LYS A 175 7.93 2.22 7.25
C LYS A 175 7.95 1.76 8.71
N THR A 176 6.94 2.18 9.48
CA THR A 176 6.80 1.84 10.89
C THR A 176 6.55 0.36 11.10
N ARG A 177 5.64 -0.24 10.32
CA ARG A 177 5.35 -1.69 10.38
C ARG A 177 6.60 -2.52 10.08
N GLN A 178 7.39 -2.14 9.07
CA GLN A 178 8.65 -2.80 8.75
C GLN A 178 9.68 -2.68 9.88
N ALA A 179 9.82 -1.50 10.46
CA ALA A 179 10.75 -1.26 11.58
C ALA A 179 10.37 -2.07 12.83
N ILE A 180 9.10 -2.06 13.22
CA ILE A 180 8.61 -2.81 14.39
C ILE A 180 8.77 -4.31 14.15
N ALA A 181 8.41 -4.83 12.97
CA ALA A 181 8.56 -6.26 12.66
C ALA A 181 10.03 -6.71 12.78
N LYS A 182 10.96 -5.91 12.26
CA LYS A 182 12.41 -6.18 12.38
C LYS A 182 12.86 -6.24 13.84
N LEU A 183 12.44 -5.27 14.66
CA LEU A 183 12.78 -5.24 16.10
C LEU A 183 12.22 -6.42 16.86
N THR A 184 10.96 -6.82 16.60
CA THR A 184 10.32 -7.96 17.25
C THR A 184 11.04 -9.27 16.91
N ILE A 185 11.36 -9.50 15.64
CA ILE A 185 12.11 -10.70 15.21
C ILE A 185 13.50 -10.74 15.87
N GLN A 186 14.21 -9.62 15.89
CA GLN A 186 15.52 -9.54 16.55
C GLN A 186 15.46 -9.86 18.04
N ARG A 187 14.40 -9.43 18.75
CA ARG A 187 14.21 -9.77 20.16
C ARG A 187 13.95 -11.26 20.37
N ILE A 188 13.14 -11.89 19.51
CA ILE A 188 12.84 -13.32 19.61
C ILE A 188 14.11 -14.15 19.34
N VAL A 189 14.78 -13.90 18.21
CA VAL A 189 16.01 -14.62 17.84
C VAL A 189 17.10 -14.38 18.88
N GLY A 190 17.28 -13.14 19.34
CA GLY A 190 18.25 -12.83 20.39
C GLY A 190 17.92 -13.45 21.75
N ALA A 191 16.65 -13.67 22.07
CA ALA A 191 16.25 -14.41 23.27
C ALA A 191 16.59 -15.90 23.14
N GLU A 192 16.28 -16.50 21.99
CA GLU A 192 16.60 -17.91 21.69
C GLU A 192 18.12 -18.17 21.70
N GLU A 193 18.92 -17.28 21.10
CA GLU A 193 20.39 -17.36 21.14
C GLU A 193 20.92 -17.33 22.58
N ARG A 194 20.35 -16.49 23.46
CA ARG A 194 20.73 -16.42 24.87
C ARG A 194 20.38 -17.70 25.63
N GLU A 195 19.23 -18.30 25.36
CA GLU A 195 18.84 -19.59 25.96
C GLU A 195 19.76 -20.74 25.53
N ILE A 196 20.11 -20.79 24.24
CA ILE A 196 21.08 -21.77 23.70
C ILE A 196 22.45 -21.56 24.35
N GLN A 197 22.92 -20.32 24.46
CA GLN A 197 24.19 -20.01 25.12
C GLN A 197 24.19 -20.41 26.61
N ASN A 198 23.10 -20.16 27.33
CA ASN A 198 22.97 -20.54 28.74
C ASN A 198 22.93 -22.06 28.95
N THR A 199 22.34 -22.81 28.01
CA THR A 199 22.29 -24.28 28.08
C THR A 199 23.63 -24.91 27.71
N ARG A 200 24.44 -24.22 26.90
CA ARG A 200 25.76 -24.68 26.44
C ARG A 200 26.93 -24.25 27.34
N ALA A 201 26.70 -23.31 28.26
CA ALA A 201 27.69 -22.94 29.26
C ALA A 201 27.92 -24.11 30.24
N PRO A 202 29.15 -24.66 30.38
CA PRO A 202 29.38 -25.75 31.31
C PRO A 202 29.09 -25.27 32.73
N SER A 203 28.21 -25.98 33.43
CA SER A 203 27.99 -25.85 34.87
C SER A 203 29.35 -25.88 35.57
N ARG A 204 29.81 -24.71 36.04
CA ARG A 204 31.00 -24.61 36.88
C ARG A 204 30.63 -25.20 38.24
N ALA A 205 30.69 -26.52 38.35
CA ALA A 205 30.49 -27.23 39.60
C ALA A 205 31.45 -26.65 40.65
N LYS A 206 30.86 -26.03 41.67
CA LYS A 206 31.58 -25.47 42.82
C LYS A 206 32.17 -26.65 43.60
N PRO A 207 33.48 -26.71 43.89
CA PRO A 207 34.02 -27.79 44.70
C PRO A 207 33.51 -27.62 46.13
N THR A 208 32.60 -28.49 46.55
CA THR A 208 32.12 -28.58 47.93
C THR A 208 33.29 -29.05 48.80
N GLY A 209 33.65 -28.23 49.78
CA GLY A 209 34.81 -28.45 50.64
C GLY A 209 34.77 -29.77 51.40
N LEU A 210 35.92 -30.43 51.48
CA LEU A 210 36.22 -31.43 52.49
C LEU A 210 36.30 -30.75 53.86
N ASN A 211 35.60 -31.31 54.84
CA ASN A 211 35.90 -31.39 56.27
C ASN A 211 34.85 -32.38 56.83
N SER A 212 35.08 -33.36 57.69
CA SER A 212 36.09 -33.68 58.70
C SER A 212 35.74 -35.11 59.20
N LEU A 213 36.65 -36.03 59.54
CA LEU A 213 37.18 -36.26 60.90
C LEU A 213 37.90 -37.62 60.86
N GLY A 214 39.08 -37.71 61.47
CA GLY A 214 39.78 -38.98 61.67
C GLY A 214 41.07 -38.79 62.43
N GLN A 215 40.98 -38.61 63.75
CA GLN A 215 42.04 -38.92 64.70
C GLN A 215 41.41 -39.57 65.94
N PRO A 216 42.08 -40.56 66.51
CA PRO A 216 42.53 -40.51 67.89
C PRO A 216 43.94 -39.91 68.01
#